data_AF-A0A7Z9WG15-F1
#
_entry.id   AF-A0A7Z9WG15-F1
#
_cell.length_a   1.000
_cell.length_b   1.000
_cell.length_c   1.000
_cell.angle_alpha   90.00
_cell.angle_beta   90.00
_cell.angle_gamma   90.00
#
_symmetry.space_group_name_H-M   'P 1'
#
loop_
_entity.id
_entity.type
_entity.pdbx_description
1 polymer ?
#
loop_
_entity_poly.entity_id
_entity_poly.type
_entity_poly.pdbx_seq_one_letter_code
_entity_poly.pdbx_strand_id
1 'polypeptide(L)' 'MIMKEKEIMTVKQVAEYLQMDEHTIYKLARSGQIPSIKIAGQWRFKKEVIDKWISEKSLERVLQNTKLSKPSLKTRK' A
#
# COMPACT_ATOMS: atom_id res chain seq x y z
N MET A 1 1.89 -13.80 26.76
CA MET A 1 0.67 -13.10 26.31
C MET A 1 0.57 -13.26 24.81
N ILE A 2 -0.41 -13.98 24.29
CA ILE A 2 -0.61 -14.08 22.83
C ILE A 2 -1.44 -12.88 22.42
N MET A 3 -0.78 -11.90 21.78
CA MET A 3 -1.47 -10.80 21.11
C MET A 3 -2.21 -11.39 19.91
N LYS A 4 -3.55 -11.48 20.01
CA LYS A 4 -4.39 -11.77 18.84
C LYS A 4 -4.20 -10.62 17.85
N GLU A 5 -3.44 -10.85 16.79
CA GLU A 5 -3.36 -9.93 15.68
C GLU A 5 -4.76 -9.75 15.11
N LYS A 6 -5.27 -8.51 15.14
CA LYS A 6 -6.51 -8.18 14.44
C LYS A 6 -6.22 -8.33 12.94
N GLU A 7 -6.70 -9.42 12.36
CA GLU A 7 -6.57 -9.69 10.92
C GLU A 7 -7.18 -8.56 10.07
N ILE A 8 -8.20 -7.89 10.61
CA ILE A 8 -8.91 -6.79 9.96
C ILE A 8 -8.76 -5.49 10.76
N MET A 9 -8.32 -4.45 10.06
CA MET A 9 -8.14 -3.09 10.55
C MET A 9 -9.24 -2.15 10.04
N THR A 10 -9.52 -1.11 10.83
CA THR A 10 -10.31 0.08 10.45
C THR A 10 -9.44 1.14 9.79
N VAL A 11 -10.05 2.19 9.22
CA VAL A 11 -9.33 3.38 8.71
C VAL A 11 -8.38 3.95 9.75
N LYS A 12 -8.86 4.14 10.99
CA LYS A 12 -8.05 4.68 12.10
C LYS A 12 -6.84 3.81 12.41
N GLN A 13 -7.01 2.49 12.46
CA GLN A 13 -5.92 1.57 12.75
C GLN A 13 -4.89 1.51 11.62
N VAL A 14 -5.32 1.59 10.36
CA VAL A 14 -4.40 1.68 9.22
C VAL A 14 -3.66 3.02 9.23
N ALA A 15 -4.34 4.11 9.57
CA ALA A 15 -3.74 5.42 9.70
C ALA A 15 -2.63 5.42 10.77
N GLU A 16 -2.90 4.85 11.93
CA GLU A 16 -1.91 4.67 12.99
C GLU A 16 -0.76 3.75 12.55
N TYR A 17 -1.08 2.63 11.88
CA TYR A 17 -0.11 1.65 11.40
C TYR A 17 0.85 2.24 10.36
N LEU A 18 0.33 3.01 9.41
CA LEU A 18 1.12 3.66 8.36
C LEU A 18 1.69 5.02 8.78
N GLN A 19 1.37 5.50 9.99
CA GLN A 19 1.70 6.83 10.47
C GLN A 19 1.23 7.95 9.53
N MET A 20 -0.04 7.87 9.11
CA MET A 20 -0.68 8.82 8.18
C MET A 20 -1.98 9.38 8.76
N ASP A 21 -2.44 10.50 8.23
CA ASP A 21 -3.78 11.03 8.56
C ASP A 21 -4.91 10.10 8.11
N GLU A 22 -5.94 9.93 8.96
CA GLU A 22 -7.14 9.16 8.64
C GLU A 22 -7.83 9.64 7.37
N HIS A 23 -7.83 10.96 7.12
CA HIS A 23 -8.40 11.56 5.93
C HIS A 23 -7.66 11.13 4.65
N THR A 24 -6.34 10.98 4.73
CA THR A 24 -5.53 10.50 3.61
C THR A 24 -5.83 9.02 3.34
N ILE A 25 -5.88 8.19 4.39
CA ILE A 25 -6.28 6.78 4.24
C ILE A 25 -7.68 6.65 3.64
N TYR A 26 -8.63 7.48 4.08
CA TYR A 26 -9.99 7.50 3.51
C TYR A 26 -9.98 7.85 2.01
N LYS A 27 -9.22 8.87 1.61
CA LYS A 27 -9.06 9.25 0.19
C LYS A 27 -8.43 8.14 -0.63
N LEU A 28 -7.39 7.50 -0.10
CA LEU A 28 -6.73 6.37 -0.76
C LEU A 28 -7.68 5.19 -0.93
N ALA A 29 -8.47 4.86 0.10
CA ALA A 29 -9.44 3.78 0.04
C ALA A 29 -10.55 4.09 -0.98
N ARG A 30 -11.07 5.32 -0.96
CA ARG A 30 -12.09 5.77 -1.90
C ARG A 30 -11.60 5.81 -3.36
N SER A 31 -10.32 6.11 -3.58
CA SER A 31 -9.70 6.11 -4.92
C SER A 31 -9.17 4.74 -5.35
N GLY A 32 -9.25 3.71 -4.49
CA GLY A 32 -8.75 2.37 -4.80
C GLY A 32 -7.22 2.26 -4.83
N GLN A 33 -6.49 3.24 -4.27
CA GLN A 33 -5.02 3.26 -4.27
C GLN A 33 -4.40 2.42 -3.14
N ILE A 34 -5.17 2.19 -2.08
CA ILE A 34 -4.81 1.31 -0.97
C ILE A 34 -5.75 0.08 -0.97
N PRO A 35 -5.23 -1.14 -0.77
CA PRO A 35 -6.05 -2.34 -0.74
C PRO A 35 -7.07 -2.27 0.40
N SER A 36 -8.35 -2.24 0.04
CA SER A 36 -9.43 -2.07 1.00
C SER A 36 -10.74 -2.66 0.48
N ILE A 37 -11.63 -3.05 1.40
CA ILE A 37 -12.98 -3.51 1.10
C ILE A 37 -14.00 -2.69 1.89
N LYS A 38 -15.12 -2.36 1.25
CA LYS A 38 -16.23 -1.67 1.90
C LYS A 38 -17.29 -2.69 2.31
N ILE A 39 -17.48 -2.88 3.62
CA ILE A 39 -18.44 -3.83 4.20
C ILE A 39 -19.39 -3.05 5.11
N ALA A 40 -20.70 -3.16 4.85
CA ALA A 40 -21.73 -2.48 5.64
C ALA A 40 -21.45 -0.98 5.88
N GLY A 41 -21.02 -0.27 4.82
CA GLY A 41 -20.72 1.16 4.88
C GLY A 41 -19.35 1.52 5.46
N GLN A 42 -18.60 0.56 6.01
CA GLN A 42 -17.29 0.79 6.64
C GLN A 42 -16.14 0.24 5.80
N TRP A 43 -15.02 0.94 5.77
CA TRP A 43 -13.79 0.44 5.15
C TRP A 43 -13.06 -0.50 6.09
N ARG A 44 -12.63 -1.64 5.53
CA ARG A 44 -11.89 -2.69 6.21
C ARG A 44 -10.64 -3.02 5.40
N PHE A 45 -9.58 -3.32 6.14
CA PHE A 45 -8.25 -3.55 5.58
C PHE A 45 -7.67 -4.79 6.22
N LYS A 46 -7.28 -5.78 5.43
CA LYS A 46 -6.61 -6.96 5.97
C LYS A 46 -5.13 -6.63 6.19
N LYS A 47 -4.61 -6.86 7.41
CA LYS A 47 -3.24 -6.45 7.76
C LYS A 47 -2.20 -7.03 6.80
N GLU A 48 -2.24 -8.33 6.56
CA GLU A 48 -1.34 -9.03 5.63
C GLU A 48 -1.34 -8.43 4.22
N VAL A 49 -2.48 -7.93 3.76
CA VAL A 49 -2.61 -7.32 2.42
C VAL A 49 -1.98 -5.94 2.40
N ILE A 50 -2.11 -5.17 3.48
CA ILE A 50 -1.43 -3.87 3.62
C ILE A 50 0.08 -4.06 3.68
N ASP A 51 0.57 -5.02 4.47
CA ASP A 51 2.00 -5.32 4.60
C ASP A 51 2.62 -5.69 3.25
N LYS A 52 1.91 -6.55 2.49
CA LYS A 52 2.32 -6.94 1.14
C LYS A 52 2.32 -5.73 0.19
N TRP A 53 1.28 -4.91 0.23
CA TRP A 53 1.16 -3.74 -0.63
C TRP A 53 2.28 -2.71 -0.42
N ILE A 54 2.67 -2.44 0.83
CA ILE A 54 3.80 -1.55 1.13
C ILE A 54 5.09 -2.14 0.53
N SER A 55 5.32 -3.44 0.74
CA SER A 55 6.50 -4.14 0.25
C SER A 55 6.57 -4.09 -1.29
N GLU A 56 5.46 -4.36 -1.96
CA GLU A 56 5.35 -4.29 -3.42
C GLU A 56 5.57 -2.87 -3.95
N LYS A 57 4.94 -1.85 -3.34
CA LYS A 57 5.09 -0.44 -3.74
C LYS A 57 6.50 0.09 -3.56
N SER A 58 7.15 -0.30 -2.46
CA SER A 58 8.56 0.05 -2.20
C SER A 58 9.47 -0.56 -3.28
N LEU A 59 9.31 -1.84 -3.58
CA LEU A 59 10.10 -2.52 -4.60
C LEU A 59 9.82 -1.98 -6.01
N GLU A 60 8.55 -1.74 -6.36
CA GLU A 60 8.14 -1.15 -7.63
C GLU A 60 8.87 0.18 -7.88
N ARG A 61 8.95 1.05 -6.86
CA ARG A 61 9.66 2.32 -6.93
C ARG A 61 11.16 2.13 -7.23
N VAL A 62 11.81 1.17 -6.57
CA VAL A 62 13.23 0.86 -6.81
C VAL A 62 13.44 0.39 -8.25
N LEU A 63 12.60 -0.54 -8.73
CA LEU A 63 12.71 -1.08 -10.09
C LEU A 63 12.44 -0.03 -11.18
N GLN A 64 11.52 0.91 -10.94
CA GLN A 64 11.28 2.04 -11.84
C GLN A 64 12.52 2.93 -11.97
N ASN A 65 13.19 3.23 -10.85
CA ASN A 65 14.44 4.01 -10.86
C ASN A 65 15.57 3.30 -11.61
N THR A 66 15.66 1.97 -11.54
CA THR A 66 16.69 1.20 -12.26
C THR A 66 16.37 1.01 -13.75
N LYS A 67 15.10 0.92 -14.15
CA LYS A 67 14.74 0.85 -15.58
C LYS A 67 15.05 2.16 -16.32
N LEU A 68 14.99 3.30 -15.63
CA LEU A 68 15.42 4.61 -16.14
C LEU A 68 16.95 4.75 -16.27
N SER A 69 17.74 3.79 -15.77
CA SER A 69 19.20 3.78 -15.92
C SER A 69 19.73 2.88 -17.03
N LYS A 70 18.89 2.30 -17.91
CA LYS A 70 19.39 1.67 -19.14
C LYS A 70 19.85 2.76 -20.11
N PRO A 71 21.16 2.91 -20.40
CA PRO A 71 21.59 3.75 -21.51
C PRO A 71 21.07 3.10 -22.79
N SER A 72 20.47 3.92 -23.64
CA SER A 72 20.20 3.57 -25.04
C SER A 72 21.51 3.11 -25.70
N LEU A 73 21.77 1.80 -25.73
CA LEU A 73 22.66 1.18 -26.70
C LEU A 73 21.90 1.12 -28.02
N LYS A 74 21.75 2.28 -28.67
CA LYS A 74 21.52 2.32 -30.11
C LYS A 74 22.82 1.88 -30.76
N THR A 75 22.87 0.60 -31.08
CA THR A 75 23.78 -0.02 -32.03
C THR A 75 23.87 0.86 -33.27
N ARG A 76 25.04 1.46 -33.49
CA ARG A 76 25.39 2.05 -34.79
C ARG A 76 25.35 0.93 -35.83
N LYS A 77 24.53 1.09 -36.86
CA LYS A 77 24.77 0.53 -38.20
C LYS A 77 24.98 1.70 -39.14
#